data_AF-A0A7C0U2I8-F1
#
_entry.id   AF-A0A7C0U2I8-F1
#
_cell.length_a   1.000
_cell.length_b   1.000
_cell.length_c   1.000
_cell.angle_alpha   90.00
_cell.angle_beta   90.00
_cell.angle_gamma   90.00
#
_symmetry.space_group_name_H-M   'P 1'
#
loop_
_entity.id
_entity.type
_entity.pdbx_description
1 polymer ?
#
loop_
_entity_poly.entity_id
_entity_poly.type
_entity_poly.pdbx_seq_one_letter_code
_entity_poly.pdbx_strand_id
1 'polypeptide(L)'
;MNIDPLTDKWRAFGWATIEIDGHNFEEIFNALDEAEKIKGKPTIIIARTIKGKGVSFFENQAKYHGVAPTKEELERALKELEIA
;
A
#
# COMPACT_ATOMS: atom_id res chain seq x y z
N MET A 1 -9.77 -15.41 4.67
CA MET A 1 -10.73 -14.58 5.42
C MET A 1 -11.07 -13.39 4.55
N ASN A 2 -12.34 -13.14 4.26
CA ASN A 2 -12.76 -11.94 3.51
C ASN A 2 -13.00 -10.80 4.51
N ILE A 3 -12.26 -9.70 4.38
CA ILE A 3 -12.32 -8.56 5.30
C ILE A 3 -13.05 -7.36 4.69
N ASP A 4 -13.52 -7.44 3.45
CA ASP A 4 -14.25 -6.37 2.79
C ASP A 4 -15.70 -6.22 3.29
N PRO A 5 -16.32 -5.04 3.06
CA PRO A 5 -15.69 -3.78 2.64
C PRO A 5 -15.00 -3.09 3.83
N LEU A 6 -13.68 -2.86 3.76
CA LEU A 6 -12.94 -2.20 4.85
C LEU A 6 -13.40 -0.76 5.07
N THR A 7 -13.69 -0.04 3.99
CA THR A 7 -14.08 1.38 4.01
C THR A 7 -15.33 1.60 4.88
N ASP A 8 -16.36 0.76 4.71
CA ASP A 8 -17.60 0.92 5.47
C ASP A 8 -17.46 0.47 6.92
N LYS A 9 -16.62 -0.53 7.19
CA LYS A 9 -16.32 -0.95 8.56
C LYS A 9 -15.71 0.21 9.37
N TRP A 10 -14.72 0.90 8.82
CA TRP A 10 -14.09 2.04 9.50
C TRP A 10 -15.03 3.23 9.68
N ARG A 11 -15.85 3.54 8.67
CA ARG A 11 -16.91 4.55 8.79
C ARG A 11 -17.89 4.22 9.91
N ALA A 12 -18.28 2.94 10.06
CA ALA A 12 -19.17 2.49 11.13
C ALA A 12 -18.56 2.66 12.54
N PHE A 13 -17.23 2.59 12.67
CA PHE A 13 -16.51 2.92 13.91
C PHE A 13 -16.31 4.44 14.11
N GLY A 14 -16.88 5.29 13.26
CA GLY A 14 -16.81 6.75 13.39
C GLY A 14 -15.53 7.39 12.85
N TRP A 15 -14.69 6.64 12.14
CA TRP A 15 -13.45 7.17 11.56
C TRP A 15 -13.74 7.95 10.27
N ALA A 16 -12.99 9.03 10.04
CA ALA A 16 -12.86 9.56 8.69
C ALA A 16 -12.08 8.55 7.84
N THR A 17 -12.58 8.23 6.66
CA THR A 17 -12.03 7.16 5.82
C THR A 17 -11.76 7.71 4.43
N ILE A 18 -10.49 7.67 4.02
CA ILE A 18 -9.99 8.10 2.71
C ILE A 18 -9.45 6.84 2.01
N GLU A 19 -9.79 6.62 0.74
CA GLU A 19 -9.31 5.47 -0.04
C GLU A 19 -8.53 5.99 -1.25
N ILE A 20 -7.35 5.44 -1.48
CA ILE A 20 -6.39 5.93 -2.50
C ILE A 20 -5.70 4.76 -3.23
N ASP A 21 -5.12 5.04 -4.40
CA ASP A 21 -4.02 4.26 -4.94
C ASP A 21 -2.75 4.49 -4.11
N GLY A 22 -2.27 3.43 -3.45
CA GLY A 22 -1.08 3.47 -2.60
C GLY A 22 0.25 3.61 -3.36
N HIS A 23 0.22 3.64 -4.69
CA HIS A 23 1.40 3.92 -5.53
C HIS A 23 1.30 5.27 -6.25
N ASN A 24 0.23 6.04 -6.03
CA ASN A 24 0.09 7.38 -6.57
C ASN A 24 0.51 8.41 -5.51
N PHE A 25 1.69 9.02 -5.71
CA PHE A 25 2.22 10.02 -4.79
C PHE A 25 1.31 11.24 -4.62
N GLU A 26 0.65 11.71 -5.68
CA GLU A 26 -0.27 12.84 -5.60
C GLU A 26 -1.46 12.51 -4.68
N GLU A 27 -2.05 11.33 -4.82
CA GLU A 27 -3.13 10.88 -3.94
C GLU A 27 -2.68 10.70 -2.48
N ILE A 28 -1.46 10.20 -2.27
CA ILE A 28 -0.89 10.07 -0.92
C ILE A 28 -0.76 11.44 -0.27
N PHE A 29 -0.15 12.42 -0.95
CA PHE A 29 0.03 13.76 -0.39
C PHE A 29 -1.32 14.44 -0.14
N ASN A 30 -2.24 14.39 -1.11
CA ASN A 30 -3.57 14.96 -0.96
C ASN A 30 -4.36 14.32 0.21
N ALA A 31 -4.24 13.00 0.40
CA ALA A 31 -4.90 12.30 1.50
C ALA A 31 -4.32 12.66 2.87
N LEU A 32 -3.01 12.88 2.96
CA LEU A 32 -2.36 13.35 4.18
C LEU A 32 -2.80 14.79 4.51
N ASP A 33 -2.80 15.69 3.53
CA ASP A 33 -3.27 17.08 3.68
C ASP A 33 -4.74 17.14 4.12
N GLU A 34 -5.58 16.25 3.59
CA GLU A 34 -6.99 16.16 4.00
C GLU A 34 -7.14 15.57 5.41
N ALA A 35 -6.35 14.55 5.75
CA ALA A 35 -6.34 13.95 7.08
C ALA A 35 -5.97 14.98 8.17
N GLU A 36 -5.04 15.90 7.88
CA GLU A 36 -4.67 16.98 8.81
C GLU A 36 -5.80 17.97 9.07
N LYS A 37 -6.67 18.22 8.08
CA LYS A 37 -7.81 19.15 8.22
C LYS A 37 -8.95 18.56 9.05
N ILE A 38 -9.09 17.24 9.08
CA ILE A 38 -10.13 16.55 9.83
C ILE A 38 -9.85 16.65 11.34
N LYS A 39 -10.77 17.27 12.08
CA LYS A 39 -10.71 17.39 13.55
C LYS A 39 -11.88 16.65 14.20
N GLY A 40 -11.71 16.27 15.47
CA GLY A 40 -12.77 15.67 16.29
C GLY A 40 -13.04 14.18 16.05
N LYS A 41 -12.31 13.52 15.15
CA LYS A 41 -12.31 12.06 14.94
C LYS A 41 -10.98 11.59 14.34
N PRO A 42 -10.61 10.31 14.53
CA PRO A 42 -9.44 9.74 13.86
C PRO A 42 -9.70 9.56 12.36
N THR A 43 -8.61 9.53 11.59
CA THR A 43 -8.61 9.31 10.15
C THR A 43 -7.86 8.03 9.81
N ILE A 44 -8.42 7.23 8.90
CA ILE A 44 -7.72 6.10 8.26
C ILE A 44 -7.65 6.33 6.76
N ILE A 45 -6.46 6.09 6.20
CA ILE A 45 -6.21 6.09 4.77
C ILE A 45 -6.04 4.63 4.34
N ILE A 46 -6.99 4.13 3.55
CA ILE A 46 -6.96 2.79 2.96
C ILE A 46 -6.22 2.89 1.62
N ALA A 47 -4.92 2.62 1.65
CA ALA A 47 -4.07 2.63 0.47
C ALA A 47 -4.09 1.27 -0.24
N ARG A 48 -4.60 1.24 -1.48
CA ARG A 48 -4.60 0.03 -2.32
C ARG A 48 -3.19 -0.17 -2.89
N THR A 49 -2.51 -1.24 -2.47
CA THR A 49 -1.11 -1.51 -2.83
C THR A 49 -0.95 -2.85 -3.55
N ILE A 50 0.24 -3.05 -4.12
CA ILE A 50 0.69 -4.29 -4.76
C ILE A 50 1.85 -4.77 -3.91
N LYS A 51 1.72 -5.95 -3.32
CA LYS A 51 2.79 -6.53 -2.51
C LYS A 51 3.99 -6.83 -3.40
N GLY A 52 5.17 -6.32 -3.07
CA GLY A 52 6.38 -6.49 -3.88
C GLY A 52 6.43 -5.60 -5.13
N LYS A 53 5.69 -4.47 -5.14
CA LYS A 53 5.68 -3.50 -6.24
C LYS A 53 7.08 -3.16 -6.75
N GLY A 54 7.25 -3.13 -8.07
CA GLY A 54 8.48 -2.70 -8.73
C GLY A 54 9.41 -3.85 -9.15
N VAL A 55 9.15 -5.08 -8.66
CA VAL A 55 9.83 -6.28 -9.12
C VAL A 55 8.78 -7.27 -9.60
N SER A 56 8.70 -7.49 -10.91
CA SER A 56 7.62 -8.21 -11.59
C SER A 56 7.33 -9.60 -11.02
N PHE A 57 8.37 -10.31 -10.59
CA PHE A 57 8.25 -11.64 -10.02
C PHE A 57 8.04 -11.65 -8.50
N PHE A 58 8.12 -10.49 -7.82
CA PHE A 58 7.68 -10.31 -6.44
C PHE A 58 6.24 -9.84 -6.33
N GLU A 59 5.72 -9.18 -7.37
CA GLU A 59 4.36 -8.64 -7.36
C GLU A 59 3.29 -9.71 -7.11
N ASN A 60 2.47 -9.47 -6.06
CA ASN A 60 1.37 -10.32 -5.63
C ASN A 60 1.76 -11.77 -5.27
N GLN A 61 3.04 -12.02 -4.98
CA GLN A 61 3.52 -13.34 -4.62
C GLN A 61 3.57 -13.54 -3.10
N ALA A 62 2.74 -14.45 -2.59
CA ALA A 62 2.69 -14.76 -1.16
C ALA A 62 4.04 -15.26 -0.60
N LYS A 63 4.79 -16.03 -1.41
CA LYS A 63 6.06 -16.64 -1.02
C LYS A 63 7.13 -15.62 -0.58
N TYR A 64 7.13 -14.40 -1.13
CA TYR A 64 8.08 -13.35 -0.75
C TYR A 64 7.60 -12.51 0.44
N HIS A 65 6.71 -13.04 1.30
CA HIS A 65 6.28 -12.31 2.50
C HIS A 65 7.42 -12.06 3.50
N GLY A 66 8.28 -13.06 3.69
CA GLY A 66 9.36 -13.03 4.67
C GLY A 66 10.54 -13.90 4.24
N VAL A 67 10.63 -14.20 2.94
CA VAL A 67 11.73 -14.96 2.34
C VAL A 67 12.68 -13.97 1.70
N ALA A 68 13.96 -14.06 2.04
CA ALA A 68 15.01 -13.27 1.40
C ALA A 68 15.21 -13.75 -0.05
N PRO A 69 15.44 -12.84 -1.01
CA PRO A 69 15.80 -13.22 -2.38
C PRO A 69 17.09 -14.04 -2.42
N THR A 70 17.17 -14.99 -3.35
CA THR A 70 18.44 -15.60 -3.76
C THR A 70 19.38 -14.57 -4.41
N LYS A 71 20.64 -14.92 -4.64
CA LYS A 71 21.60 -14.01 -5.29
C LYS A 71 21.14 -13.67 -6.72
N GLU A 72 20.64 -14.67 -7.43
CA GLU A 72 20.15 -14.55 -8.80
C GLU A 72 18.88 -13.68 -8.87
N GLU A 73 17.96 -13.87 -7.92
CA GLU A 73 16.77 -13.03 -7.80
C GLU A 73 17.12 -11.59 -7.42
N LEU A 74 18.09 -11.38 -6.53
CA LEU A 74 18.56 -10.04 -6.17
C LEU A 74 19.12 -9.30 -7.39
N GLU A 75 20.02 -9.93 -8.14
CA GLU A 75 20.61 -9.33 -9.35
C GLU A 75 19.53 -8.97 -10.38
N ARG A 76 18.54 -9.85 -10.57
CA ARG A 76 17.41 -9.58 -11.48
C ARG A 76 16.52 -8.44 -10.96
N ALA A 77 16.20 -8.42 -9.68
CA ALA A 77 15.38 -7.37 -9.07
C ALA A 77 16.04 -5.99 -9.20
N LEU A 78 17.35 -5.89 -8.96
CA LEU A 78 18.09 -4.63 -9.11
C LEU A 78 18.09 -4.10 -10.55
N LYS A 79 18.14 -5.01 -11.54
CA LYS A 79 17.99 -4.64 -12.95
C LYS A 79 16.58 -4.14 -13.27
N GLU A 80 15.53 -4.79 -12.75
CA GLU A 80 14.14 -4.34 -12.94
C GLU A 80 13.88 -2.97 -12.28
N LEU A 81 14.63 -2.63 -11.22
CA LEU A 81 14.55 -1.33 -10.54
C LEU A 81 15.45 -0.24 -11.14
N GLU A 82 16.24 -0.55 -12.18
CA GLU A 82 17.21 0.38 -12.78
C GLU A 82 18.29 0.88 -11.80
N ILE A 83 18.64 0.07 -10.79
CA ILE A 83 19.67 0.38 -9.78
C ILE A 83 21.02 -0.29 -10.12
N ALA A 84 21.05 -1.14 -11.15
CA ALA A 84 22.20 -1.95 -11.57
C ALA A 84 22.90 -1.40 -12.82
#